data_AF-A0A0M6Z4C8-F1
#
_entry.id   AF-A0A0M6Z4C8-F1
#
_cell.length_a   1.000
_cell.length_b   1.000
_cell.length_c   1.000
_cell.angle_alpha   90.00
_cell.angle_beta   90.00
_cell.angle_gamma   90.00
#
_symmetry.space_group_name_H-M   'P 1'
#
loop_
_entity.id
_entity.type
_entity.pdbx_description
1 polymer ?
#
loop_
_entity_poly.entity_id
_entity_poly.type
_entity_poly.pdbx_seq_one_letter_code
_entity_poly.pdbx_strand_id
1 'polypeptide(L)'
;MTHLTANAATAVSSLSLSTRFKICRLLAIVLPVLFLFTQVQADDSDSQEPLRLALVVGNGSYTHVAPLDNPVNDAELMAASLEDVGFEVMLVTDATRDTLIKAISDFGRRLREADDDATGLFYYAGHGVQSFGANFLLPVDINLMDAADLSLVGVPAQALLRQMFSANNKTNIVILDACRDNPFVSIPDLNENGLAEMKAPRGTFLAYSTGPGEVALDGSEDNSPFTGSLARRMSTPGVPIEALFKNVRRDVLDATNGIQTPWDTSSMTVNFQFVPAVMPSPAEIQERQLWETVKLSKDPIQVMLYLRANPESRFSGDARKLLQDLVSAEVKETVSTDVAPTPAKEPVSVDPSDAERDLIEEARRAGTEDAYKIYLDAFPDGHFAELARLELQTIQQNEPRTDPISEPPVAVAVEPKSSTQDGAGALPNVVAFNKPLGAGGPELATRSISDLISASPQFPPIEGLPEAAWKDKTCASCHQWEQANLCTQAKTYVDDKTRALSKDHPFGGVFKQLLQVWAEGGCQ
;
A
#
# COMPACT_ATOMS: atom_id res chain seq x y z
N MET A 1 36.61 26.45 -42.58
CA MET A 1 37.59 27.55 -42.45
C MET A 1 38.95 27.06 -42.92
N THR A 2 39.20 27.13 -44.23
CA THR A 2 40.39 26.54 -44.89
C THR A 2 41.30 27.59 -45.53
N HIS A 3 41.23 28.85 -45.07
CA HIS A 3 41.98 29.97 -45.67
C HIS A 3 42.79 30.85 -44.70
N LEU A 4 43.05 30.41 -43.46
CA LEU A 4 43.78 31.24 -42.48
C LEU A 4 45.12 30.67 -41.97
N THR A 5 45.61 29.55 -42.50
CA THR A 5 46.85 28.91 -42.01
C THR A 5 48.11 29.24 -42.82
N ALA A 6 48.05 30.10 -43.84
CA ALA A 6 49.19 30.37 -44.72
C ALA A 6 50.04 31.61 -44.35
N ASN A 7 49.58 32.51 -43.47
CA ASN A 7 50.23 33.81 -43.26
C ASN A 7 51.04 33.98 -41.96
N ALA A 8 51.14 32.95 -41.09
CA ALA A 8 51.90 33.05 -39.85
C ALA A 8 53.35 32.52 -39.93
N ALA A 9 53.68 31.74 -40.96
CA ALA A 9 54.98 31.07 -41.07
C ALA A 9 56.13 31.98 -41.53
N THR A 10 55.84 33.15 -42.11
CA THR A 10 56.84 34.04 -42.72
C THR A 10 57.39 35.13 -41.79
N ALA A 11 56.79 35.35 -40.61
CA ALA A 11 57.20 36.45 -39.71
C ALA A 11 58.21 36.06 -38.62
N VAL A 12 58.48 34.77 -38.39
CA VAL A 12 59.35 34.31 -37.28
C VAL A 12 60.84 34.21 -37.71
N SER A 13 61.11 34.31 -39.01
CA SER A 13 62.44 34.13 -39.61
C SER A 13 63.45 35.22 -39.27
N SER A 14 63.01 36.41 -38.82
CA SER A 14 63.85 37.61 -38.67
C SER A 14 64.28 37.96 -37.24
N LEU A 15 63.95 37.13 -36.24
CA LEU A 15 64.26 37.41 -34.83
C LEU A 15 65.46 36.62 -34.31
N SER A 16 66.29 37.28 -33.48
CA SER A 16 67.56 36.76 -32.95
C SER A 16 67.39 35.51 -32.07
N LEU A 17 68.45 34.69 -32.00
CA LEU A 17 68.46 33.37 -31.38
C LEU A 17 68.07 33.38 -29.89
N SER A 18 68.33 34.48 -29.16
CA SER A 18 67.96 34.61 -27.74
C SER A 18 66.46 34.87 -27.52
N THR A 19 65.79 35.48 -28.51
CA THR A 19 64.36 35.76 -28.47
C THR A 19 63.55 34.49 -28.79
N ARG A 20 64.07 33.63 -29.67
CA ARG A 20 63.45 32.33 -30.01
C ARG A 20 63.38 31.38 -28.81
N PHE A 21 64.39 31.39 -27.93
CA PHE A 21 64.43 30.51 -26.76
C PHE A 21 63.45 30.93 -25.64
N LYS A 22 63.17 32.23 -25.50
CA LYS A 22 62.19 32.74 -24.52
C LYS A 22 60.75 32.55 -24.98
N ILE A 23 60.48 32.67 -26.28
CA ILE A 23 59.14 32.43 -26.86
C ILE A 23 58.78 30.94 -26.83
N CYS A 24 59.73 30.02 -27.09
CA CYS A 24 59.49 28.58 -26.93
C CYS A 24 59.22 28.17 -25.47
N ARG A 25 59.81 28.84 -24.47
CA ARG A 25 59.53 28.55 -23.05
C ARG A 25 58.19 29.12 -22.57
N LEU A 26 57.71 30.24 -23.11
CA LEU A 26 56.36 30.74 -22.79
C LEU A 26 55.27 29.91 -23.51
N LEU A 27 55.51 29.47 -24.75
CA LEU A 27 54.55 28.58 -25.45
C LEU A 27 54.46 27.19 -24.84
N ALA A 28 55.51 26.67 -24.18
CA ALA A 28 55.49 25.35 -23.55
C ALA A 28 54.74 25.28 -22.21
N ILE A 29 54.42 26.42 -21.57
CA ILE A 29 53.70 26.47 -20.29
C ILE A 29 52.24 26.95 -20.46
N VAL A 30 51.92 27.65 -21.56
CA VAL A 30 50.54 28.09 -21.83
C VAL A 30 49.74 27.06 -22.64
N LEU A 31 50.41 26.16 -23.40
CA LEU A 31 49.71 25.12 -24.17
C LEU A 31 49.07 23.98 -23.33
N PRO A 32 49.56 23.55 -22.16
CA PRO A 32 48.86 22.55 -21.37
C PRO A 32 47.79 23.15 -20.43
N VAL A 33 47.80 24.47 -20.19
CA VAL A 33 46.77 25.14 -19.37
C VAL A 33 45.55 25.53 -20.20
N LEU A 34 45.70 25.78 -21.50
CA LEU A 34 44.57 26.01 -22.41
C LEU A 34 43.99 24.71 -23.01
N PHE A 35 44.66 23.56 -22.83
CA PHE A 35 44.14 22.23 -23.22
C PHE A 35 43.40 21.50 -22.08
N LEU A 36 43.31 22.12 -20.89
CA LEU A 36 42.48 21.62 -19.79
C LEU A 36 41.03 22.12 -19.84
N PHE A 37 40.68 22.94 -20.84
CA PHE A 37 39.32 23.50 -21.03
C PHE A 37 38.64 23.03 -22.33
N THR A 38 39.12 21.94 -22.92
CA THR A 38 38.45 21.30 -24.05
C THR A 38 37.66 20.08 -23.58
N GLN A 39 36.35 20.30 -23.49
CA GLN A 39 35.30 19.33 -23.73
C GLN A 39 35.18 18.21 -22.68
N VAL A 40 34.57 18.56 -21.54
CA VAL A 40 33.50 17.69 -21.03
C VAL A 40 32.42 17.70 -22.11
N GLN A 41 32.56 16.84 -23.12
CA GLN A 41 31.38 16.38 -23.82
C GLN A 41 30.65 15.54 -22.78
N ALA A 42 29.55 16.07 -22.26
CA ALA A 42 28.49 15.20 -21.84
C ALA A 42 28.21 14.33 -23.06
N ASP A 43 28.62 13.07 -23.00
CA ASP A 43 27.91 12.04 -23.75
C ASP A 43 26.48 12.14 -23.22
N ASP A 44 25.66 12.96 -23.88
CA ASP A 44 24.23 12.70 -23.98
C ASP A 44 24.15 11.40 -24.77
N SER A 45 24.50 10.28 -24.12
CA SER A 45 23.82 9.04 -24.41
C SER A 45 22.36 9.38 -24.15
N ASP A 46 21.61 9.58 -25.22
CA ASP A 46 20.15 9.53 -25.22
C ASP A 46 19.80 8.21 -24.52
N SER A 47 19.64 8.26 -23.19
CA SER A 47 19.22 7.13 -22.40
C SER A 47 17.75 7.00 -22.74
N GLN A 48 17.47 6.41 -23.89
CA GLN A 48 16.12 6.06 -24.25
C GLN A 48 15.59 5.20 -23.11
N GLU A 49 14.57 5.73 -22.43
CA GLU A 49 13.87 5.00 -21.39
C GLU A 49 13.53 3.62 -21.95
N PRO A 50 13.85 2.53 -21.23
CA PRO A 50 13.66 1.18 -21.74
C PRO A 50 12.22 1.00 -22.22
N LEU A 51 12.03 0.42 -23.41
CA LEU A 51 10.70 0.24 -23.98
C LEU A 51 9.79 -0.51 -23.00
N ARG A 52 8.63 0.08 -22.69
CA ARG A 52 7.56 -0.56 -21.93
C ARG A 52 6.40 -0.83 -22.88
N LEU A 53 6.19 -2.09 -23.23
CA LEU A 53 5.13 -2.49 -24.18
C LEU A 53 4.09 -3.34 -23.45
N ALA A 54 2.81 -3.00 -23.63
CA ALA A 54 1.69 -3.75 -23.10
C ALA A 54 0.77 -4.28 -24.21
N LEU A 55 0.31 -5.52 -24.07
CA LEU A 55 -0.86 -6.04 -24.80
C LEU A 55 -2.01 -6.18 -23.80
N VAL A 56 -3.09 -5.45 -24.04
CA VAL A 56 -4.26 -5.38 -23.16
C VAL A 56 -5.45 -5.92 -23.94
N VAL A 57 -6.09 -6.97 -23.41
CA VAL A 57 -7.19 -7.67 -24.08
C VAL A 57 -8.41 -7.70 -23.17
N GLY A 58 -9.57 -7.29 -23.71
CA GLY A 58 -10.86 -7.36 -23.01
C GLY A 58 -11.91 -8.04 -23.88
N ASN A 59 -12.37 -9.23 -23.48
CA ASN A 59 -13.38 -9.99 -24.22
C ASN A 59 -14.66 -10.13 -23.37
N GLY A 60 -15.74 -9.48 -23.80
CA GLY A 60 -17.05 -9.50 -23.13
C GLY A 60 -18.22 -9.94 -24.03
N SER A 61 -18.17 -9.61 -25.32
CA SER A 61 -19.27 -9.85 -26.27
C SER A 61 -19.28 -11.27 -26.86
N TYR A 62 -19.32 -12.29 -26.00
CA TYR A 62 -19.32 -13.70 -26.44
C TYR A 62 -20.59 -14.07 -27.21
N THR A 63 -20.41 -14.85 -28.29
CA THR A 63 -21.49 -15.21 -29.21
C THR A 63 -22.19 -16.54 -28.87
N HIS A 64 -21.45 -17.51 -28.31
CA HIS A 64 -21.98 -18.85 -28.01
C HIS A 64 -21.90 -19.22 -26.52
N VAL A 65 -21.34 -18.36 -25.68
CA VAL A 65 -21.30 -18.51 -24.22
C VAL A 65 -21.85 -17.26 -23.53
N ALA A 66 -22.04 -17.32 -22.21
CA ALA A 66 -22.54 -16.18 -21.46
C ALA A 66 -21.64 -14.93 -21.66
N PRO A 67 -22.22 -13.79 -22.07
CA PRO A 67 -21.46 -12.55 -22.18
C PRO A 67 -21.03 -12.03 -20.80
N LEU A 68 -20.02 -11.16 -20.79
CA LEU A 68 -19.54 -10.47 -19.60
C LEU A 68 -19.60 -8.96 -19.86
N ASP A 69 -20.06 -8.19 -18.86
CA ASP A 69 -20.32 -6.76 -19.05
C ASP A 69 -19.05 -5.91 -18.87
N ASN A 70 -18.18 -6.29 -17.93
CA ASN A 70 -17.04 -5.49 -17.51
C ASN A 70 -15.71 -5.67 -18.28
N PRO A 71 -15.38 -6.78 -18.97
CA PRO A 71 -14.05 -6.97 -19.55
C PRO A 71 -13.57 -5.88 -20.53
N VAL A 72 -14.47 -5.26 -21.29
CA VAL A 72 -14.12 -4.17 -22.21
C VAL A 72 -13.76 -2.91 -21.43
N ASN A 73 -14.57 -2.53 -20.43
CA ASN A 73 -14.29 -1.40 -19.55
C ASN A 73 -12.98 -1.60 -18.78
N ASP A 74 -12.78 -2.81 -18.24
CA ASP A 74 -11.58 -3.22 -17.53
C ASP A 74 -10.33 -3.04 -18.41
N ALA A 75 -10.39 -3.49 -19.66
CA ALA A 75 -9.29 -3.34 -20.62
C ALA A 75 -9.03 -1.87 -21.00
N GLU A 76 -10.06 -1.06 -21.19
CA GLU A 76 -9.91 0.37 -21.48
C GLU A 76 -9.29 1.14 -20.29
N LEU A 77 -9.76 0.87 -19.07
CA LEU A 77 -9.19 1.46 -17.85
C LEU A 77 -7.71 1.07 -17.68
N MET A 78 -7.38 -0.20 -17.91
CA MET A 78 -6.01 -0.68 -17.83
C MET A 78 -5.11 -0.09 -18.91
N ALA A 79 -5.61 0.05 -20.14
CA ALA A 79 -4.86 0.70 -21.22
C ALA A 79 -4.51 2.14 -20.84
N ALA A 80 -5.49 2.94 -20.44
CA ALA A 80 -5.26 4.32 -20.00
C ALA A 80 -4.28 4.41 -18.82
N SER A 81 -4.45 3.56 -17.82
CA SER A 81 -3.59 3.54 -16.63
C SER A 81 -2.13 3.15 -16.96
N LEU A 82 -1.94 2.25 -17.92
CA LEU A 82 -0.62 1.82 -18.38
C LEU A 82 0.06 2.90 -19.22
N GLU A 83 -0.69 3.58 -20.10
CA GLU A 83 -0.20 4.74 -20.86
C GLU A 83 0.27 5.86 -19.93
N ASP A 84 -0.50 6.16 -18.86
CA ASP A 84 -0.16 7.18 -17.85
C ASP A 84 1.15 6.89 -17.11
N VAL A 85 1.56 5.62 -17.01
CA VAL A 85 2.83 5.20 -16.39
C VAL A 85 3.91 4.83 -17.42
N GLY A 86 3.71 5.25 -18.67
CA GLY A 86 4.72 5.22 -19.72
C GLY A 86 4.82 3.93 -20.52
N PHE A 87 3.77 3.10 -20.55
CA PHE A 87 3.68 1.98 -21.50
C PHE A 87 3.15 2.45 -22.85
N GLU A 88 3.69 1.86 -23.91
CA GLU A 88 2.99 1.79 -25.19
C GLU A 88 2.00 0.63 -25.16
N VAL A 89 0.73 0.90 -25.45
CA VAL A 89 -0.34 -0.10 -25.29
C VAL A 89 -0.90 -0.55 -26.64
N MET A 90 -0.99 -1.86 -26.81
CA MET A 90 -1.77 -2.53 -27.85
C MET A 90 -3.10 -2.98 -27.22
N LEU A 91 -4.14 -2.17 -27.34
CA LEU A 91 -5.48 -2.51 -26.85
C LEU A 91 -6.26 -3.32 -27.89
N VAL A 92 -6.84 -4.43 -27.48
CA VAL A 92 -7.71 -5.28 -28.30
C VAL A 92 -8.96 -5.64 -27.51
N THR A 93 -10.14 -5.26 -28.01
CA THR A 93 -11.43 -5.58 -27.41
C THR A 93 -12.21 -6.56 -28.29
N ASP A 94 -12.99 -7.43 -27.64
CA ASP A 94 -13.83 -8.46 -28.28
C ASP A 94 -13.12 -9.22 -29.40
N ALA A 95 -11.95 -9.75 -29.07
CA ALA A 95 -11.06 -10.41 -30.00
C ALA A 95 -11.61 -11.77 -30.44
N THR A 96 -11.72 -11.97 -31.76
CA THR A 96 -11.84 -13.32 -32.34
C THR A 96 -10.56 -14.12 -32.10
N ARG A 97 -10.61 -15.43 -32.30
CA ARG A 97 -9.45 -16.31 -32.16
C ARG A 97 -8.26 -15.85 -32.99
N ASP A 98 -8.51 -15.54 -34.27
CA ASP A 98 -7.45 -15.12 -35.20
C ASP A 98 -6.89 -13.74 -34.83
N THR A 99 -7.76 -12.82 -34.39
CA THR A 99 -7.33 -11.51 -33.89
C THR A 99 -6.44 -11.67 -32.65
N LEU A 100 -6.83 -12.51 -31.69
CA LEU A 100 -6.08 -12.73 -30.45
C LEU A 100 -4.71 -13.37 -30.72
N ILE A 101 -4.66 -14.41 -31.57
CA ILE A 101 -3.39 -15.05 -31.96
C ILE A 101 -2.48 -14.05 -32.66
N LYS A 102 -3.04 -13.24 -33.58
CA LYS A 102 -2.27 -12.21 -34.29
C LYS A 102 -1.73 -11.17 -33.32
N ALA A 103 -2.55 -10.67 -32.40
CA ALA A 103 -2.14 -9.69 -31.40
C ALA A 103 -1.00 -10.22 -30.51
N ILE A 104 -1.10 -11.46 -30.03
CA ILE A 104 -0.02 -12.13 -29.27
C ILE A 104 1.26 -12.28 -30.11
N SER A 105 1.12 -12.65 -31.38
CA SER A 105 2.26 -12.78 -32.29
C SER A 105 2.96 -11.45 -32.55
N ASP A 106 2.19 -10.39 -32.81
CA ASP A 106 2.70 -9.05 -33.07
C ASP A 106 3.33 -8.45 -31.80
N PHE A 107 2.70 -8.60 -30.63
CA PHE A 107 3.28 -8.23 -29.33
C PHE A 107 4.64 -8.90 -29.09
N GLY A 108 4.71 -10.23 -29.27
CA GLY A 108 5.96 -10.97 -29.13
C GLY A 108 7.03 -10.55 -30.14
N ARG A 109 6.65 -10.19 -31.38
CA ARG A 109 7.60 -9.71 -32.40
C ARG A 109 8.18 -8.36 -31.99
N ARG A 110 7.33 -7.42 -31.56
CA ARG A 110 7.76 -6.10 -31.10
C ARG A 110 8.65 -6.17 -29.87
N LEU A 111 8.36 -7.06 -28.92
CA LEU A 111 9.24 -7.28 -27.77
C LEU A 111 10.62 -7.82 -28.18
N ARG A 112 10.70 -8.73 -29.16
CA ARG A 112 11.97 -9.25 -29.69
C ARG A 112 12.79 -8.22 -30.46
N GLU A 113 12.11 -7.23 -31.05
CA GLU A 113 12.76 -6.13 -31.77
C GLU A 113 13.28 -5.05 -30.82
N ALA A 114 12.88 -5.08 -29.54
CA ALA A 114 13.33 -4.17 -28.49
C ALA A 114 14.62 -4.67 -27.82
N ASP A 115 15.24 -3.80 -27.03
CA ASP A 115 16.44 -4.13 -26.25
C ASP A 115 16.14 -5.06 -25.06
N ASP A 116 17.17 -5.71 -24.53
CA ASP A 116 17.07 -6.64 -23.40
C ASP A 116 16.48 -5.99 -22.12
N ASP A 117 16.55 -4.66 -22.00
CA ASP A 117 15.97 -3.88 -20.89
C ASP A 117 14.45 -3.63 -21.03
N ALA A 118 13.83 -4.05 -22.12
CA ALA A 118 12.40 -3.85 -22.35
C ALA A 118 11.53 -4.56 -21.31
N THR A 119 10.39 -3.94 -21.00
CA THR A 119 9.34 -4.52 -20.17
C THR A 119 8.15 -4.92 -21.02
N GLY A 120 7.79 -6.19 -20.97
CA GLY A 120 6.58 -6.72 -21.60
C GLY A 120 5.49 -6.93 -20.58
N LEU A 121 4.31 -6.35 -20.80
CA LEU A 121 3.13 -6.58 -19.98
C LEU A 121 1.99 -7.17 -20.82
N PHE A 122 1.34 -8.20 -20.30
CA PHE A 122 0.11 -8.73 -20.86
C PHE A 122 -0.99 -8.65 -19.82
N TYR A 123 -2.12 -8.07 -20.21
CA TYR A 123 -3.34 -8.03 -19.42
C TYR A 123 -4.47 -8.67 -20.21
N TYR A 124 -5.24 -9.54 -19.56
CA TYR A 124 -6.44 -10.15 -20.14
C TYR A 124 -7.60 -10.14 -19.16
N ALA A 125 -8.74 -9.59 -19.59
CA ALA A 125 -10.04 -9.71 -18.95
C ALA A 125 -11.01 -10.47 -19.84
N GLY A 126 -11.73 -11.44 -19.26
CA GLY A 126 -12.72 -12.25 -19.98
C GLY A 126 -12.83 -13.66 -19.44
N HIS A 127 -13.45 -14.56 -20.21
CA HIS A 127 -13.51 -15.98 -19.87
C HIS A 127 -12.15 -16.65 -20.09
N GLY A 128 -11.78 -17.47 -19.11
CA GLY A 128 -10.63 -18.35 -19.18
C GLY A 128 -11.02 -19.68 -18.55
N VAL A 129 -10.53 -20.77 -19.15
CA VAL A 129 -10.80 -22.13 -18.66
C VAL A 129 -9.51 -22.92 -18.59
N GLN A 130 -9.51 -23.96 -17.76
CA GLN A 130 -8.43 -24.93 -17.71
C GLN A 130 -8.86 -26.28 -18.26
N SER A 131 -7.91 -26.99 -18.86
CA SER A 131 -8.06 -28.38 -19.26
C SER A 131 -6.71 -29.09 -19.16
N PHE A 132 -6.66 -30.22 -18.44
CA PHE A 132 -5.44 -31.00 -18.19
C PHE A 132 -4.25 -30.15 -17.67
N GLY A 133 -4.54 -29.16 -16.81
CA GLY A 133 -3.53 -28.26 -16.23
C GLY A 133 -3.00 -27.18 -17.18
N ALA A 134 -3.60 -27.01 -18.37
CA ALA A 134 -3.30 -25.93 -19.29
C ALA A 134 -4.43 -24.89 -19.29
N ASN A 135 -4.06 -23.61 -19.25
CA ASN A 135 -5.00 -22.50 -19.31
C ASN A 135 -5.24 -22.04 -20.75
N PHE A 136 -6.51 -21.75 -21.05
CA PHE A 136 -6.97 -21.25 -22.33
C PHE A 136 -7.71 -19.92 -22.14
N LEU A 137 -7.33 -18.93 -22.93
CA LEU A 137 -8.04 -17.67 -23.08
C LEU A 137 -9.13 -17.88 -24.15
N LEU A 138 -10.36 -17.49 -23.85
CA LEU A 138 -11.48 -17.69 -24.76
C LEU A 138 -11.72 -16.47 -25.66
N PRO A 139 -11.67 -16.62 -26.99
CA PRO A 139 -12.08 -15.55 -27.90
C PRO A 139 -13.60 -15.39 -27.95
N VAL A 140 -14.11 -14.25 -28.42
CA VAL A 140 -15.57 -13.97 -28.43
C VAL A 140 -16.37 -14.82 -29.42
N ASP A 141 -15.68 -15.36 -30.44
CA ASP A 141 -16.22 -16.28 -31.45
C ASP A 141 -16.07 -17.76 -31.05
N ILE A 142 -15.68 -18.05 -29.81
CA ILE A 142 -15.56 -19.42 -29.30
C ILE A 142 -16.87 -20.18 -29.52
N ASN A 143 -16.76 -21.38 -30.11
CA ASN A 143 -17.85 -22.33 -30.23
C ASN A 143 -17.28 -23.72 -29.94
N LEU A 144 -17.52 -24.20 -28.72
CA LEU A 144 -16.98 -25.45 -28.21
C LEU A 144 -18.12 -26.43 -27.98
N MET A 145 -18.07 -27.58 -28.66
CA MET A 145 -19.04 -28.67 -28.50
C MET A 145 -18.47 -29.86 -27.71
N ASP A 146 -17.18 -30.12 -27.86
CA ASP A 146 -16.46 -31.22 -27.22
C ASP A 146 -15.16 -30.69 -26.58
N ALA A 147 -14.83 -31.19 -25.39
CA ALA A 147 -13.63 -30.78 -24.67
C ALA A 147 -12.33 -31.00 -25.47
N ALA A 148 -12.28 -32.03 -26.32
CA ALA A 148 -11.12 -32.33 -27.17
C ALA A 148 -10.80 -31.19 -28.16
N ASP A 149 -11.81 -30.42 -28.57
CA ASP A 149 -11.66 -29.34 -29.54
C ASP A 149 -11.17 -28.03 -28.90
N LEU A 150 -11.05 -27.95 -27.57
CA LEU A 150 -10.68 -26.72 -26.86
C LEU A 150 -9.34 -26.16 -27.37
N SER A 151 -8.37 -27.02 -27.68
CA SER A 151 -7.07 -26.61 -28.22
C SER A 151 -7.15 -26.06 -29.66
N LEU A 152 -8.21 -26.38 -30.39
CA LEU A 152 -8.45 -25.92 -31.76
C LEU A 152 -9.14 -24.56 -31.76
N VAL A 153 -10.08 -24.33 -30.85
CA VAL A 153 -10.93 -23.11 -30.84
C VAL A 153 -10.55 -22.08 -29.76
N GLY A 154 -9.90 -22.50 -28.67
CA GLY A 154 -9.35 -21.61 -27.64
C GLY A 154 -7.89 -21.20 -27.92
N VAL A 155 -7.39 -20.22 -27.18
CA VAL A 155 -5.99 -19.77 -27.28
C VAL A 155 -5.22 -20.18 -26.02
N PRO A 156 -4.21 -21.08 -26.11
CA PRO A 156 -3.44 -21.48 -24.94
C PRO A 156 -2.64 -20.30 -24.37
N ALA A 157 -2.79 -20.01 -23.07
CA ALA A 157 -2.03 -18.95 -22.40
C ALA A 157 -0.51 -19.20 -22.45
N GLN A 158 -0.10 -20.48 -22.53
CA GLN A 158 1.29 -20.84 -22.74
C GLN A 158 1.89 -20.28 -24.05
N ALA A 159 1.07 -20.01 -25.07
CA ALA A 159 1.54 -19.41 -26.31
C ALA A 159 2.08 -17.99 -26.09
N LEU A 160 1.40 -17.19 -25.26
CA LEU A 160 1.88 -15.88 -24.82
C LEU A 160 3.18 -16.01 -24.02
N LEU A 161 3.22 -16.88 -23.01
CA LEU A 161 4.42 -17.06 -22.20
C LEU A 161 5.64 -17.43 -23.05
N ARG A 162 5.45 -18.23 -24.11
CA ARG A 162 6.52 -18.54 -25.08
C ARG A 162 6.95 -17.32 -25.89
N GLN A 163 6.01 -16.44 -26.30
CA GLN A 163 6.36 -15.21 -27.00
C GLN A 163 7.20 -14.28 -26.13
N MET A 164 6.80 -14.09 -24.87
CA MET A 164 7.53 -13.26 -23.89
C MET A 164 8.89 -13.88 -23.54
N PHE A 165 8.95 -15.19 -23.31
CA PHE A 165 10.22 -15.89 -23.07
C PHE A 165 11.21 -15.73 -24.22
N SER A 166 10.72 -15.84 -25.46
CA SER A 166 11.55 -15.72 -26.66
C SER A 166 12.05 -14.29 -26.90
N ALA A 167 11.48 -13.28 -26.24
CA ALA A 167 11.96 -11.91 -26.30
C ALA A 167 13.26 -11.69 -25.50
N ASN A 168 13.57 -12.56 -24.54
CA ASN A 168 14.78 -12.48 -23.71
C ASN A 168 14.96 -11.14 -22.96
N ASN A 169 13.88 -10.39 -22.80
CA ASN A 169 13.86 -9.14 -22.06
C ASN A 169 13.83 -9.42 -20.54
N LYS A 170 14.33 -8.47 -19.74
CA LYS A 170 14.53 -8.67 -18.30
C LYS A 170 13.25 -8.79 -17.48
N THR A 171 12.16 -8.17 -17.95
CA THR A 171 10.91 -8.06 -17.18
C THR A 171 9.70 -8.43 -18.02
N ASN A 172 9.00 -9.48 -17.58
CA ASN A 172 7.72 -9.89 -18.13
C ASN A 172 6.64 -9.86 -17.04
N ILE A 173 5.49 -9.26 -17.32
CA ILE A 173 4.37 -9.14 -16.39
C ILE A 173 3.14 -9.71 -17.09
N VAL A 174 2.47 -10.68 -16.46
CA VAL A 174 1.25 -11.30 -16.99
C VAL A 174 0.17 -11.18 -15.94
N ILE A 175 -0.95 -10.58 -16.30
CA ILE A 175 -2.07 -10.30 -15.41
C ILE A 175 -3.32 -10.89 -16.04
N LEU A 176 -3.92 -11.85 -15.35
CA LEU A 176 -5.11 -12.56 -15.80
C LEU A 176 -6.28 -12.21 -14.89
N ASP A 177 -7.15 -11.32 -15.35
CA ASP A 177 -8.46 -11.06 -14.75
C ASP A 177 -9.54 -11.92 -15.40
N ALA A 178 -9.30 -13.23 -15.38
CA ALA A 178 -10.10 -14.23 -16.06
C ALA A 178 -10.22 -15.46 -15.17
N CYS A 179 -11.36 -15.62 -14.51
CA CYS A 179 -11.75 -16.78 -13.70
C CYS A 179 -13.22 -16.60 -13.26
N ARG A 180 -14.10 -15.94 -14.03
CA ARG A 180 -15.35 -15.37 -13.50
C ARG A 180 -16.51 -16.37 -13.40
N ASP A 181 -16.59 -17.31 -14.33
CA ASP A 181 -17.45 -18.51 -14.30
C ASP A 181 -17.03 -19.39 -15.48
N ASN A 182 -16.91 -20.72 -15.32
CA ASN A 182 -16.61 -21.57 -16.47
C ASN A 182 -17.90 -21.77 -17.30
N PRO A 183 -17.97 -21.29 -18.57
CA PRO A 183 -19.18 -21.41 -19.38
C PRO A 183 -19.44 -22.84 -19.88
N PHE A 184 -18.49 -23.76 -19.70
CA PHE A 184 -18.51 -25.12 -20.22
C PHE A 184 -18.68 -26.19 -19.15
N VAL A 185 -19.20 -25.83 -17.96
CA VAL A 185 -19.43 -26.80 -16.86
C VAL A 185 -20.33 -27.99 -17.21
N SER A 186 -21.13 -27.88 -18.28
CA SER A 186 -21.98 -28.96 -18.80
C SER A 186 -21.24 -29.92 -19.75
N ILE A 187 -20.05 -29.55 -20.24
CA ILE A 187 -19.22 -30.39 -21.10
C ILE A 187 -18.38 -31.31 -20.20
N PRO A 188 -18.44 -32.65 -20.40
CA PRO A 188 -17.56 -33.58 -19.69
C PRO A 188 -16.09 -33.17 -19.85
N ASP A 189 -15.29 -33.34 -18.78
CA ASP A 189 -13.87 -33.00 -18.72
C ASP A 189 -13.53 -31.48 -18.75
N LEU A 190 -14.54 -30.60 -18.68
CA LEU A 190 -14.39 -29.14 -18.53
C LEU A 190 -15.23 -28.58 -17.38
N ASN A 191 -15.42 -29.35 -16.31
CA ASN A 191 -16.21 -28.96 -15.15
C ASN A 191 -15.42 -28.24 -14.05
N GLU A 192 -14.12 -28.01 -14.25
CA GLU A 192 -13.27 -27.30 -13.29
C GLU A 192 -13.43 -25.78 -13.42
N ASN A 193 -13.60 -25.09 -12.31
CA ASN A 193 -13.62 -23.63 -12.27
C ASN A 193 -12.20 -23.07 -12.08
N GLY A 194 -12.06 -21.78 -12.39
CA GLY A 194 -10.80 -21.07 -12.25
C GLY A 194 -9.72 -21.51 -13.25
N LEU A 195 -8.52 -20.98 -13.05
CA LEU A 195 -7.34 -21.30 -13.86
C LEU A 195 -6.36 -22.18 -13.08
N ALA A 196 -5.63 -23.01 -13.83
CA ALA A 196 -4.49 -23.75 -13.33
C ALA A 196 -3.33 -22.80 -12.97
N GLU A 197 -2.51 -23.21 -12.01
CA GLU A 197 -1.23 -22.55 -11.76
C GLU A 197 -0.29 -22.74 -12.97
N MET A 198 0.24 -21.64 -13.52
CA MET A 198 1.20 -21.70 -14.62
C MET A 198 2.63 -21.52 -14.12
N LYS A 199 3.55 -22.31 -14.67
CA LYS A 199 4.99 -22.14 -14.43
C LYS A 199 5.54 -21.09 -15.37
N ALA A 200 5.70 -19.86 -14.87
CA ALA A 200 6.26 -18.77 -15.64
C ALA A 200 7.80 -18.89 -15.76
N PRO A 201 8.38 -18.53 -16.92
CA PRO A 201 9.84 -18.45 -17.08
C PRO A 201 10.48 -17.39 -16.19
N ARG A 202 11.80 -17.48 -15.96
CA ARG A 202 12.57 -16.50 -15.16
C ARG A 202 12.33 -15.06 -15.68
N GLY A 203 12.32 -14.09 -14.75
CA GLY A 203 12.05 -12.70 -15.10
C GLY A 203 10.56 -12.39 -15.29
N THR A 204 9.67 -13.34 -14.95
CA THR A 204 8.21 -13.15 -15.10
C THR A 204 7.53 -12.98 -13.75
N PHE A 205 6.65 -11.99 -13.67
CA PHE A 205 5.63 -11.82 -12.64
C PHE A 205 4.28 -12.22 -13.21
N LEU A 206 3.60 -13.15 -12.55
CA LEU A 206 2.30 -13.66 -12.98
C LEU A 206 1.28 -13.42 -11.87
N ALA A 207 0.22 -12.69 -12.20
CA ALA A 207 -0.86 -12.37 -11.30
C ALA A 207 -2.22 -12.83 -11.84
N TYR A 208 -3.06 -13.27 -10.93
CA TYR A 208 -4.42 -13.72 -11.14
C TYR A 208 -5.37 -12.88 -10.28
N SER A 209 -6.55 -12.54 -10.81
CA SER A 209 -7.53 -11.77 -10.05
C SER A 209 -8.12 -12.55 -8.86
N THR A 210 -7.96 -13.87 -8.82
CA THR A 210 -8.40 -14.77 -7.73
C THR A 210 -7.40 -15.93 -7.57
N GLY A 211 -7.56 -16.75 -6.53
CA GLY A 211 -6.71 -17.92 -6.29
C GLY A 211 -6.83 -18.98 -7.39
N PRO A 212 -5.79 -19.81 -7.63
CA PRO A 212 -5.91 -20.95 -8.55
C PRO A 212 -7.08 -21.86 -8.17
N GLY A 213 -7.95 -22.18 -9.13
CA GLY A 213 -9.19 -22.95 -8.91
C GLY A 213 -10.34 -22.17 -8.24
N GLU A 214 -10.13 -20.91 -7.86
CA GLU A 214 -11.19 -20.02 -7.36
C GLU A 214 -11.79 -19.18 -8.49
N VAL A 215 -12.89 -18.49 -8.16
CA VAL A 215 -13.65 -17.66 -9.09
C VAL A 215 -13.47 -16.18 -8.75
N ALA A 216 -13.44 -15.32 -9.77
CA ALA A 216 -13.33 -13.87 -9.63
C ALA A 216 -14.70 -13.21 -9.80
N LEU A 217 -14.99 -12.16 -9.04
CA LEU A 217 -16.23 -11.41 -9.17
C LEU A 217 -16.15 -10.44 -10.36
N ASP A 218 -17.24 -10.37 -11.12
CA ASP A 218 -17.39 -9.38 -12.20
C ASP A 218 -17.44 -7.95 -11.64
N GLY A 219 -18.00 -7.79 -10.43
CA GLY A 219 -18.29 -6.50 -9.81
C GLY A 219 -19.73 -6.03 -10.08
N SER A 220 -20.21 -5.05 -9.33
CA SER A 220 -21.50 -4.37 -9.58
C SER A 220 -21.33 -2.94 -10.08
N GLU A 221 -20.08 -2.52 -10.28
CA GLU A 221 -19.68 -1.20 -10.79
C GLU A 221 -19.15 -1.36 -12.24
N ASP A 222 -18.75 -0.25 -12.87
CA ASP A 222 -18.29 -0.22 -14.27
C ASP A 222 -17.03 -1.07 -14.55
N ASN A 223 -16.30 -1.51 -13.51
CA ASN A 223 -15.06 -2.29 -13.60
C ASN A 223 -15.01 -3.36 -12.50
N SER A 224 -14.17 -4.38 -12.69
CA SER A 224 -13.94 -5.41 -11.69
C SER A 224 -13.23 -4.85 -10.45
N PRO A 225 -13.48 -5.39 -9.24
CA PRO A 225 -12.80 -4.94 -8.02
C PRO A 225 -11.27 -5.04 -8.12
N PHE A 226 -10.78 -6.06 -8.83
CA PHE A 226 -9.35 -6.29 -9.06
C PHE A 226 -8.76 -5.23 -9.98
N THR A 227 -9.38 -5.01 -11.14
CA THR A 227 -8.89 -4.08 -12.14
C THR A 227 -8.96 -2.64 -11.66
N GLY A 228 -10.07 -2.24 -11.03
CA GLY A 228 -10.20 -0.92 -10.43
C GLY A 228 -9.16 -0.67 -9.33
N SER A 229 -8.83 -1.67 -8.51
CA SER A 229 -7.80 -1.56 -7.48
C SER A 229 -6.39 -1.49 -8.07
N LEU A 230 -6.09 -2.31 -9.08
CA LEU A 230 -4.81 -2.32 -9.77
C LEU A 230 -4.52 -0.98 -10.46
N ALA A 231 -5.47 -0.46 -11.23
CA ALA A 231 -5.38 0.83 -11.90
C ALA A 231 -5.02 1.96 -10.92
N ARG A 232 -5.74 2.08 -9.79
CA ARG A 232 -5.46 3.09 -8.76
C ARG A 232 -4.07 2.95 -8.14
N ARG A 233 -3.60 1.71 -7.91
CA ARG A 233 -2.31 1.46 -7.25
C ARG A 233 -1.13 1.67 -8.20
N MET A 234 -1.32 1.48 -9.51
CA MET A 234 -0.27 1.56 -10.54
C MET A 234 0.45 2.91 -10.57
N SER A 235 -0.27 4.00 -10.35
CA SER A 235 0.29 5.35 -10.35
C SER A 235 1.07 5.70 -9.06
N THR A 236 1.18 4.79 -8.09
CA THR A 236 1.88 5.06 -6.82
C THR A 236 3.40 5.06 -7.04
N PRO A 237 4.09 6.21 -6.87
CA PRO A 237 5.53 6.28 -7.11
C PRO A 237 6.34 5.45 -6.10
N GLY A 238 7.37 4.78 -6.59
CA GLY A 238 8.38 4.11 -5.76
C GLY A 238 7.97 2.77 -5.16
N VAL A 239 6.83 2.21 -5.57
CA VAL A 239 6.32 0.94 -5.02
C VAL A 239 6.77 -0.23 -5.90
N PRO A 240 7.55 -1.20 -5.37
CA PRO A 240 7.86 -2.43 -6.08
C PRO A 240 6.60 -3.24 -6.43
N ILE A 241 6.60 -3.93 -7.56
CA ILE A 241 5.44 -4.68 -8.06
C ILE A 241 4.88 -5.67 -7.02
N GLU A 242 5.71 -6.38 -6.26
CA GLU A 242 5.26 -7.31 -5.22
C GLU A 242 4.50 -6.59 -4.09
N ALA A 243 5.01 -5.42 -3.68
CA ALA A 243 4.36 -4.60 -2.66
C ALA A 243 3.06 -3.99 -3.19
N LEU A 244 3.05 -3.61 -4.48
CA LEU A 244 1.86 -3.11 -5.17
C LEU A 244 0.76 -4.17 -5.19
N PHE A 245 1.05 -5.39 -5.63
CA PHE A 245 0.07 -6.48 -5.69
C PHE A 245 -0.38 -6.95 -4.31
N LYS A 246 0.48 -6.86 -3.29
CA LYS A 246 0.03 -7.03 -1.89
C LYS A 246 -1.01 -6.00 -1.49
N ASN A 247 -0.86 -4.74 -1.90
CA ASN A 247 -1.85 -3.69 -1.62
C ASN A 247 -3.14 -3.91 -2.43
N VAL A 248 -3.03 -4.31 -3.71
CA VAL A 248 -4.18 -4.69 -4.54
C VAL A 248 -4.96 -5.85 -3.89
N ARG A 249 -4.25 -6.89 -3.41
CA ARG A 249 -4.89 -8.00 -2.69
C ARG A 249 -5.70 -7.52 -1.49
N ARG A 250 -5.15 -6.61 -0.68
CA ARG A 250 -5.89 -6.04 0.45
C ARG A 250 -7.14 -5.29 -0.02
N ASP A 251 -7.00 -4.44 -1.02
CA ASP A 251 -8.12 -3.64 -1.53
C ASP A 251 -9.24 -4.53 -2.09
N VAL A 252 -8.90 -5.63 -2.78
CA VAL A 252 -9.88 -6.59 -3.29
C VAL A 252 -10.52 -7.40 -2.16
N LEU A 253 -9.74 -7.85 -1.17
CA LEU A 253 -10.29 -8.53 0.00
C LEU A 253 -11.31 -7.64 0.72
N ASP A 254 -10.97 -6.38 0.93
CA ASP A 254 -11.86 -5.41 1.59
C ASP A 254 -13.11 -5.14 0.72
N ALA A 255 -12.94 -4.90 -0.58
CA ALA A 255 -14.05 -4.63 -1.51
C ALA A 255 -14.98 -5.83 -1.73
N THR A 256 -14.48 -7.05 -1.54
CA THR A 256 -15.24 -8.30 -1.75
C THR A 256 -15.64 -8.99 -0.45
N ASN A 257 -15.43 -8.35 0.72
CA ASN A 257 -15.69 -8.93 2.04
C ASN A 257 -15.03 -10.30 2.24
N GLY A 258 -13.81 -10.47 1.69
CA GLY A 258 -13.03 -11.71 1.77
C GLY A 258 -13.42 -12.81 0.79
N ILE A 259 -14.35 -12.55 -0.16
CA ILE A 259 -14.80 -13.55 -1.14
C ILE A 259 -13.72 -13.82 -2.21
N GLN A 260 -12.98 -12.78 -2.63
CA GLN A 260 -11.99 -12.89 -3.69
C GLN A 260 -10.61 -12.54 -3.16
N THR A 261 -9.65 -13.43 -3.39
CA THR A 261 -8.25 -13.23 -2.98
C THR A 261 -7.33 -13.26 -4.21
N PRO A 262 -6.82 -12.11 -4.69
CA PRO A 262 -5.85 -12.10 -5.77
C PRO A 262 -4.57 -12.87 -5.44
N TRP A 263 -4.05 -13.59 -6.42
CA TRP A 263 -2.86 -14.44 -6.27
C TRP A 263 -1.75 -14.01 -7.22
N ASP A 264 -0.50 -14.06 -6.76
CA ASP A 264 0.65 -13.75 -7.60
C ASP A 264 1.81 -14.72 -7.36
N THR A 265 2.63 -14.90 -8.39
CA THR A 265 3.88 -15.64 -8.34
C THR A 265 4.94 -14.85 -9.10
N SER A 266 6.15 -14.79 -8.54
CA SER A 266 7.24 -14.01 -9.12
C SER A 266 8.51 -14.84 -9.26
N SER A 267 9.14 -14.72 -10.42
CA SER A 267 10.51 -15.18 -10.68
C SER A 267 11.40 -14.01 -11.12
N MET A 268 10.95 -12.78 -10.88
CA MET A 268 11.68 -11.57 -11.23
C MET A 268 12.96 -11.46 -10.41
N THR A 269 14.02 -10.98 -11.07
CA THR A 269 15.31 -10.70 -10.42
C THR A 269 15.61 -9.21 -10.33
N VAL A 270 14.73 -8.38 -10.90
CA VAL A 270 14.86 -6.93 -10.94
C VAL A 270 13.69 -6.30 -10.17
N ASN A 271 13.96 -5.19 -9.49
CA ASN A 271 12.92 -4.45 -8.76
C ASN A 271 12.16 -3.55 -9.72
N PHE A 272 11.10 -4.08 -10.33
CA PHE A 272 10.24 -3.29 -11.21
C PHE A 272 9.29 -2.39 -10.42
N GLN A 273 9.12 -1.16 -10.89
CA GLN A 273 8.18 -0.17 -10.38
C GLN A 273 7.48 0.45 -11.59
N PHE A 274 6.15 0.55 -11.54
CA PHE A 274 5.37 1.21 -12.59
C PHE A 274 5.74 2.69 -12.69
N VAL A 275 5.78 3.38 -11.54
CA VAL A 275 6.28 4.75 -11.45
C VAL A 275 7.50 4.75 -10.53
N PRO A 276 8.71 5.11 -11.03
CA PRO A 276 9.89 5.23 -10.18
C PRO A 276 9.67 6.23 -9.04
N ALA A 277 10.30 6.01 -7.89
CA ALA A 277 10.31 7.01 -6.82
C ALA A 277 10.95 8.31 -7.34
N VAL A 278 10.26 9.44 -7.18
CA VAL A 278 10.88 10.75 -7.37
C VAL A 278 11.89 10.94 -6.24
N MET A 279 13.15 10.58 -6.49
CA MET A 279 14.22 10.89 -5.57
C MET A 279 14.51 12.39 -5.69
N PRO A 280 14.37 13.18 -4.61
CA PRO A 280 14.77 14.57 -4.65
C PRO A 280 16.25 14.66 -5.02
N SER A 281 16.58 15.56 -5.93
CA SER A 281 17.95 15.81 -6.35
C SER A 281 18.83 16.19 -5.15
N PRO A 282 20.16 16.00 -5.22
CA PRO A 282 21.06 16.43 -4.15
C PRO A 282 20.87 17.90 -3.75
N ALA A 283 20.59 18.78 -4.72
CA ALA A 283 20.28 20.18 -4.48
C ALA A 283 18.98 20.36 -3.67
N GLU A 284 17.93 19.61 -4.01
CA GLU A 284 16.65 19.67 -3.31
C GLU A 284 16.70 19.14 -1.87
N ILE A 285 17.54 18.13 -1.63
CA ILE A 285 17.83 17.59 -0.29
C ILE A 285 18.59 18.65 0.51
N GLN A 286 19.63 19.25 -0.06
CA GLN A 286 20.45 20.26 0.60
C GLN A 286 19.63 21.52 0.94
N GLU A 287 18.77 21.96 0.02
CA GLU A 287 17.88 23.10 0.25
C GLU A 287 16.87 22.80 1.37
N ARG A 288 16.33 21.58 1.44
CA ARG A 288 15.44 21.15 2.53
C ARG A 288 16.16 21.17 3.88
N GLN A 289 17.38 20.64 3.95
CA GLN A 289 18.19 20.66 5.17
C GLN A 289 18.52 22.08 5.63
N LEU A 290 18.87 22.95 4.70
CA LEU A 290 19.09 24.38 4.97
C LEU A 290 17.82 25.02 5.54
N TRP A 291 16.67 24.79 4.91
CA TRP A 291 15.40 25.34 5.38
C TRP A 291 15.03 24.86 6.79
N GLU A 292 15.18 23.56 7.08
CA GLU A 292 14.91 23.04 8.43
C GLU A 292 15.83 23.67 9.49
N THR A 293 17.10 23.91 9.15
CA THR A 293 18.06 24.57 10.04
C THR A 293 17.62 26.02 10.32
N VAL A 294 17.21 26.74 9.28
CA VAL A 294 16.70 28.13 9.39
C VAL A 294 15.42 28.18 10.21
N LYS A 295 14.48 27.26 9.97
CA LYS A 295 13.23 27.16 10.73
C LYS A 295 13.47 26.88 12.21
N LEU A 296 14.41 25.99 12.54
CA LEU A 296 14.78 25.66 13.91
C LEU A 296 15.50 26.81 14.63
N SER A 297 16.23 27.65 13.89
CA SER A 297 16.94 28.80 14.49
C SER A 297 16.01 29.80 15.17
N LYS A 298 14.76 29.92 14.68
CA LYS A 298 13.78 30.94 15.10
C LYS A 298 14.35 32.37 15.11
N ASP A 299 15.38 32.64 14.30
CA ASP A 299 16.01 33.95 14.18
C ASP A 299 15.50 34.67 12.91
N PRO A 300 14.85 35.84 13.03
CA PRO A 300 14.39 36.63 11.90
C PRO A 300 15.47 36.90 10.85
N ILE A 301 16.73 37.08 11.27
CA ILE A 301 17.86 37.37 10.37
C ILE A 301 18.18 36.15 9.52
N GLN A 302 18.20 34.95 10.10
CA GLN A 302 18.44 33.71 9.36
C GLN A 302 17.35 33.45 8.32
N VAL A 303 16.08 33.70 8.68
CA VAL A 303 14.95 33.55 7.75
C VAL A 303 15.04 34.56 6.62
N MET A 304 15.44 35.81 6.89
CA MET A 304 15.63 36.83 5.88
C MET A 304 16.83 36.52 4.95
N LEU A 305 17.95 36.01 5.49
CA LEU A 305 19.09 35.57 4.70
C LEU A 305 18.73 34.39 3.79
N TYR A 306 17.93 33.44 4.28
CA TYR A 306 17.42 32.33 3.49
C TYR A 306 16.59 32.80 2.29
N LEU A 307 15.63 33.70 2.52
CA LEU A 307 14.77 34.28 1.47
C LEU A 307 15.57 35.07 0.42
N ARG A 308 16.64 35.76 0.84
CA ARG A 308 17.51 36.50 -0.07
C ARG A 308 18.37 35.56 -0.93
N ALA A 309 18.91 34.51 -0.32
CA ALA A 309 19.78 33.56 -1.01
C ALA A 309 18.98 32.63 -1.95
N ASN A 310 17.72 32.32 -1.61
CA ASN A 310 16.88 31.36 -2.33
C ASN A 310 15.49 31.95 -2.67
N PRO A 311 15.39 32.98 -3.52
CA PRO A 311 14.12 33.68 -3.79
C PRO A 311 13.05 32.76 -4.42
N GLU A 312 13.48 31.86 -5.31
CA GLU A 312 12.62 30.89 -6.02
C GLU A 312 12.45 29.57 -5.25
N SER A 313 12.91 29.49 -4.00
CA SER A 313 12.74 28.30 -3.17
C SER A 313 11.27 27.92 -3.03
N ARG A 314 10.98 26.62 -3.06
CA ARG A 314 9.64 26.10 -2.72
C ARG A 314 9.20 26.49 -1.31
N PHE A 315 10.15 26.77 -0.42
CA PHE A 315 9.91 27.16 0.96
C PHE A 315 9.79 28.68 1.16
N SER A 316 9.95 29.48 0.10
CA SER A 316 9.84 30.95 0.19
C SER A 316 8.49 31.42 0.75
N GLY A 317 7.41 30.67 0.50
CA GLY A 317 6.10 30.94 1.13
C GLY A 317 6.15 30.80 2.65
N ASP A 318 6.61 29.64 3.12
CA ASP A 318 6.73 29.31 4.55
C ASP A 318 7.72 30.23 5.28
N ALA A 319 8.85 30.56 4.64
CA ALA A 319 9.85 31.45 5.20
C ALA A 319 9.33 32.87 5.40
N ARG A 320 8.53 33.42 4.47
CA ARG A 320 7.89 34.73 4.65
C ARG A 320 6.91 34.72 5.83
N LYS A 321 6.14 33.65 5.97
CA LYS A 321 5.21 33.47 7.09
C LYS A 321 5.95 33.40 8.43
N LEU A 322 6.98 32.57 8.52
CA LEU A 322 7.80 32.45 9.73
C LEU A 322 8.44 33.80 10.12
N LEU A 323 8.97 34.55 9.15
CA LEU A 323 9.55 35.87 9.40
C LEU A 323 8.50 36.85 9.98
N GLN A 324 7.29 36.85 9.40
CA GLN A 324 6.19 37.69 9.90
C GLN A 324 5.81 37.34 11.34
N ASP A 325 5.74 36.05 11.67
CA ASP A 325 5.41 35.57 13.01
C ASP A 325 6.49 35.98 14.04
N LEU A 326 7.78 35.80 13.70
CA LEU A 326 8.89 36.14 14.58
C LEU A 326 9.01 37.65 14.84
N VAL A 327 8.92 38.47 13.79
CA VAL A 327 8.96 39.94 13.95
C VAL A 327 7.77 40.44 14.76
N SER A 328 6.58 39.85 14.57
CA SER A 328 5.40 40.21 15.36
C SER A 328 5.54 39.85 16.84
N ALA A 329 6.27 38.77 17.16
CA ALA A 329 6.58 38.39 18.53
C ALA A 329 7.59 39.37 19.18
N GLU A 330 8.66 39.75 18.48
CA GLU A 330 9.64 40.74 18.98
C GLU A 330 9.02 42.12 19.22
N VAL A 331 8.11 42.55 18.35
CA VAL A 331 7.39 43.82 18.52
C VAL A 331 6.48 43.79 19.76
N LYS A 332 5.86 42.64 20.06
CA LYS A 332 5.04 42.50 21.29
C LYS A 332 5.88 42.53 22.57
N GLU A 333 7.07 41.93 22.56
CA GLU A 333 8.01 41.99 23.69
C GLU A 333 8.60 43.40 23.90
N THR A 334 8.96 44.09 22.83
CA THR A 334 9.54 45.45 22.90
C THR A 334 8.51 46.52 23.28
N VAL A 335 7.24 46.38 22.89
CA VAL A 335 6.17 47.31 23.33
C VAL A 335 5.80 47.11 24.81
N SER A 336 6.13 45.97 25.41
CA SER A 336 5.90 45.72 26.84
C SER A 336 6.99 46.28 27.76
N THR A 337 8.10 46.82 27.21
CA THR A 337 9.28 47.21 28.00
C THR A 337 9.58 48.72 28.06
N ASP A 338 8.76 49.60 27.47
CA ASP A 338 9.08 51.04 27.36
C ASP A 338 8.14 51.97 28.19
N VAL A 339 8.41 52.11 29.51
CA VAL A 339 8.01 53.25 30.38
C VAL A 339 9.11 53.54 31.45
N ALA A 340 9.35 54.84 31.68
CA ALA A 340 10.49 55.56 32.33
C ALA A 340 10.80 55.31 33.86
N PRO A 341 11.84 55.95 34.47
CA PRO A 341 12.69 55.41 35.55
C PRO A 341 12.18 55.54 37.01
N THR A 342 12.86 54.78 37.88
CA THR A 342 12.54 54.25 39.23
C THR A 342 12.23 55.25 40.36
N PRO A 343 11.52 54.78 41.42
CA PRO A 343 12.24 54.55 42.67
C PRO A 343 11.97 53.17 43.28
N ALA A 344 12.99 52.68 43.99
CA ALA A 344 13.06 51.34 44.59
C ALA A 344 11.81 50.94 45.39
N LYS A 345 11.28 49.75 45.07
CA LYS A 345 10.59 48.84 46.00
C LYS A 345 10.57 47.43 45.39
N GLU A 346 11.25 46.53 46.10
CA GLU A 346 10.85 45.15 46.45
C GLU A 346 10.36 44.15 45.37
N PRO A 347 10.60 42.85 45.60
CA PRO A 347 10.80 41.87 44.54
C PRO A 347 9.54 41.57 43.75
N VAL A 348 9.73 41.36 42.44
CA VAL A 348 8.74 40.86 41.49
C VAL A 348 8.11 39.60 42.09
N SER A 349 6.80 39.66 42.29
CA SER A 349 5.98 38.50 42.62
C SER A 349 6.09 37.51 41.48
N VAL A 350 6.88 36.46 41.68
CA VAL A 350 6.82 35.27 40.84
C VAL A 350 5.42 34.69 41.01
N ASP A 351 4.75 34.39 39.90
CA ASP A 351 3.52 33.59 39.94
C ASP A 351 3.82 32.33 40.78
N PRO A 352 3.12 32.09 41.90
CA PRO A 352 3.44 31.00 42.82
C PRO A 352 3.52 29.64 42.13
N SER A 353 2.83 29.47 40.99
CA SER A 353 2.88 28.30 40.13
C SER A 353 4.27 27.98 39.58
N ASP A 354 4.99 28.97 39.07
CA ASP A 354 6.22 28.73 38.31
C ASP A 354 7.43 28.62 39.24
N ALA A 355 7.47 29.42 40.31
CA ALA A 355 8.48 29.28 41.36
C ALA A 355 8.40 27.93 42.09
N GLU A 356 7.18 27.46 42.38
CA GLU A 356 6.96 26.16 43.02
C GLU A 356 7.45 25.02 42.11
N ARG A 357 7.16 25.11 40.80
CA ARG A 357 7.56 24.12 39.79
C ARG A 357 9.08 24.05 39.59
N ASP A 358 9.76 25.19 39.53
CA ASP A 358 11.22 25.20 39.36
C ASP A 358 11.92 24.63 40.60
N LEU A 359 11.46 25.00 41.80
CA LEU A 359 12.07 24.55 43.04
C LEU A 359 11.84 23.05 43.31
N ILE A 360 10.66 22.50 42.99
CA ILE A 360 10.42 21.05 43.12
C ILE A 360 11.21 20.25 42.09
N GLU A 361 11.42 20.79 40.89
CA GLU A 361 12.22 20.11 39.87
C GLU A 361 13.70 20.08 40.25
N GLU A 362 14.21 21.17 40.84
CA GLU A 362 15.55 21.22 41.42
C GLU A 362 15.71 20.23 42.59
N ALA A 363 14.74 20.19 43.51
CA ALA A 363 14.75 19.23 44.63
C ALA A 363 14.79 17.78 44.13
N ARG A 364 14.04 17.47 43.06
CA ARG A 364 14.04 16.14 42.43
C ARG A 364 15.34 15.79 41.73
N ARG A 365 15.98 16.76 41.07
CA ARG A 365 17.30 16.57 40.45
C ARG A 365 18.40 16.36 41.49
N ALA A 366 18.34 17.09 42.60
CA ALA A 366 19.30 16.94 43.69
C ALA A 366 19.10 15.60 44.43
N GLY A 367 17.85 15.20 44.67
CA GLY A 367 17.51 13.92 45.31
C GLY A 367 18.00 13.79 46.76
N THR A 368 18.30 14.91 47.42
CA THR A 368 18.82 14.94 48.79
C THR A 368 17.76 15.40 49.78
N GLU A 369 17.91 14.98 51.04
CA GLU A 369 17.03 15.38 52.14
C GLU A 369 16.94 16.91 52.27
N ASP A 370 18.08 17.59 52.17
CA ASP A 370 18.17 19.06 52.31
C ASP A 370 17.40 19.80 51.20
N ALA A 371 17.42 19.29 49.96
CA ALA A 371 16.74 19.95 48.86
C ALA A 371 15.20 19.87 49.00
N TYR A 372 14.68 18.75 49.48
CA TYR A 372 13.24 18.60 49.75
C TYR A 372 12.79 19.39 50.98
N LYS A 373 13.63 19.55 52.01
CA LYS A 373 13.35 20.46 53.13
C LYS A 373 13.27 21.92 52.68
N ILE A 374 14.21 22.38 51.86
CA ILE A 374 14.21 23.75 51.32
C ILE A 374 12.91 24.01 50.52
N TYR A 375 12.48 23.04 49.73
CA TYR A 375 11.21 23.13 49.01
C TYR A 375 10.01 23.21 49.97
N LEU A 376 9.93 22.34 50.99
CA LEU A 376 8.82 22.33 51.96
C LEU A 376 8.78 23.56 52.86
N ASP A 377 9.93 24.17 53.15
CA ASP A 377 10.03 25.42 53.90
C ASP A 377 9.52 26.61 53.07
N ALA A 378 9.76 26.60 51.75
CA ALA A 378 9.28 27.64 50.83
C ALA A 378 7.79 27.47 50.45
N PHE A 379 7.33 26.22 50.30
CA PHE A 379 5.97 25.87 49.85
C PHE A 379 5.33 24.78 50.73
N PRO A 380 5.02 25.07 52.02
CA PRO A 380 4.49 24.06 52.93
C PRO A 380 3.10 23.55 52.53
N ASP A 381 2.28 24.37 51.87
CA ASP A 381 0.95 23.99 51.37
C ASP A 381 0.90 23.95 49.84
N GLY A 382 2.06 23.82 49.18
CA GLY A 382 2.17 23.75 47.72
C GLY A 382 1.52 22.50 47.11
N HIS A 383 1.16 22.57 45.83
CA HIS A 383 0.68 21.44 45.02
C HIS A 383 1.57 20.20 45.12
N PHE A 384 2.90 20.37 45.27
CA PHE A 384 3.82 19.22 45.39
C PHE A 384 4.30 18.96 46.83
N ALA A 385 3.73 19.65 47.83
CA ALA A 385 4.13 19.48 49.24
C ALA A 385 3.95 18.05 49.75
N GLU A 386 2.84 17.39 49.43
CA GLU A 386 2.61 16.00 49.82
C GLU A 386 3.61 15.03 49.17
N LEU A 387 3.96 15.25 47.91
CA LEU A 387 4.96 14.44 47.20
C LEU A 387 6.36 14.65 47.80
N ALA A 388 6.74 15.89 48.10
CA ALA A 388 8.02 16.20 48.71
C ALA A 388 8.16 15.62 50.13
N ARG A 389 7.08 15.60 50.93
CA ARG A 389 7.07 14.94 52.25
C ARG A 389 7.28 13.44 52.14
N LEU A 390 6.63 12.80 51.17
CA LEU A 390 6.78 11.37 50.91
C LEU A 390 8.23 11.03 50.54
N GLU A 391 8.83 11.79 49.63
CA GLU A 391 10.20 11.55 49.21
C GLU A 391 11.22 11.80 50.33
N LEU A 392 10.99 12.85 51.14
CA LEU A 392 11.81 13.13 52.32
C LEU A 392 11.77 11.95 53.31
N GLN A 393 10.59 11.36 53.49
CA GLN A 393 10.41 10.19 54.35
C GLN A 393 11.16 8.97 53.78
N THR A 394 11.12 8.74 52.47
CA THR A 394 11.87 7.66 51.80
C THR A 394 13.38 7.83 51.97
N ILE A 395 13.90 9.06 51.79
CA ILE A 395 15.32 9.37 51.95
C ILE A 395 15.76 9.17 53.42
N GLN A 396 14.95 9.58 54.39
CA GLN A 396 15.24 9.41 55.82
C GLN A 396 15.17 7.94 56.29
N GLN A 397 14.37 7.10 55.62
CA GLN A 397 14.23 5.68 55.94
C GLN A 397 15.32 4.79 55.32
N ASN A 398 16.20 5.35 54.48
CA ASN A 398 17.40 4.70 53.95
C ASN A 398 17.13 3.36 53.24
N GLU A 399 16.00 3.24 52.53
CA GLU A 399 15.76 2.12 51.61
C GLU A 399 16.33 2.49 50.21
N PRO A 400 17.22 1.66 49.63
CA PRO A 400 17.76 1.95 48.31
C PRO A 400 16.66 1.82 47.24
N ARG A 401 16.64 2.81 46.36
CA ARG A 401 15.79 2.88 45.17
C ARG A 401 15.96 1.60 44.33
N THR A 402 14.92 0.77 44.30
CA THR A 402 14.69 -0.06 43.11
C THR A 402 14.01 0.86 42.11
N ASP A 403 14.78 1.37 41.17
CA ASP A 403 14.19 1.95 39.97
C ASP A 403 13.29 0.89 39.32
N PRO A 404 12.09 1.22 38.83
CA PRO A 404 11.61 0.56 37.65
C PRO A 404 12.50 1.06 36.50
N ILE A 405 13.64 0.39 36.32
CA ILE A 405 14.15 0.12 34.99
C ILE A 405 12.94 -0.37 34.20
N SER A 406 12.71 0.23 33.03
CA SER A 406 11.80 -0.32 32.04
C SER A 406 12.22 -1.76 31.79
N GLU A 407 11.55 -2.71 32.44
CA GLU A 407 11.63 -4.11 32.04
C GLU A 407 11.15 -4.16 30.59
N PRO A 408 11.90 -4.81 29.67
CA PRO A 408 11.28 -5.27 28.44
C PRO A 408 10.06 -6.10 28.85
N PRO A 409 8.90 -5.98 28.19
CA PRO A 409 7.65 -6.47 28.73
C PRO A 409 7.79 -7.95 29.09
N VAL A 410 7.78 -8.25 30.39
CA VAL A 410 7.69 -9.62 30.87
C VAL A 410 6.25 -10.04 30.59
N ALA A 411 6.15 -11.06 29.74
CA ALA A 411 4.93 -11.74 29.40
C ALA A 411 4.08 -11.99 30.65
N VAL A 412 2.86 -11.47 30.62
CA VAL A 412 1.77 -11.99 31.45
C VAL A 412 1.74 -13.50 31.18
N ALA A 413 1.89 -14.29 32.24
CA ALA A 413 1.67 -15.72 32.20
C ALA A 413 0.20 -15.97 31.82
N VAL A 414 0.00 -16.11 30.50
CA VAL A 414 -1.12 -16.83 29.92
C VAL A 414 -0.93 -18.27 30.38
N GLU A 415 -1.82 -18.76 31.25
CA GLU A 415 -2.03 -20.19 31.45
C GLU A 415 -2.03 -20.89 30.09
N PRO A 416 -1.43 -22.08 29.94
CA PRO A 416 -1.02 -22.61 28.65
C PRO A 416 -2.20 -22.69 27.69
N LYS A 417 -2.36 -21.65 26.86
CA LYS A 417 -3.01 -21.77 25.57
C LYS A 417 -2.06 -22.61 24.75
N SER A 418 -2.29 -23.91 24.87
CA SER A 418 -2.03 -24.88 23.83
C SER A 418 -2.10 -24.19 22.48
N SER A 419 -1.07 -24.42 21.67
CA SER A 419 -1.15 -24.32 20.23
C SER A 419 -2.28 -25.22 19.71
N THR A 420 -3.50 -24.72 19.77
CA THR A 420 -4.53 -24.97 18.78
C THR A 420 -4.45 -23.75 17.86
N GLN A 421 -4.09 -23.85 16.57
CA GLN A 421 -4.97 -24.48 15.59
C GLN A 421 -6.43 -24.41 16.06
N ASP A 422 -6.96 -23.20 16.25
CA ASP A 422 -8.37 -22.97 15.94
C ASP A 422 -8.39 -23.05 14.40
N GLY A 423 -8.45 -24.23 13.78
CA GLY A 423 -9.46 -25.20 14.16
C GLY A 423 -10.78 -24.49 13.88
N ALA A 424 -11.10 -24.32 12.60
CA ALA A 424 -12.45 -24.62 12.17
C ALA A 424 -12.77 -26.00 12.77
N GLY A 425 -13.21 -26.01 14.03
CA GLY A 425 -13.74 -27.20 14.67
C GLY A 425 -14.83 -27.63 13.72
N ALA A 426 -14.65 -28.82 13.13
CA ALA A 426 -15.63 -29.36 12.21
C ALA A 426 -17.01 -29.14 12.84
N LEU A 427 -17.91 -28.49 12.09
CA LEU A 427 -19.25 -28.23 12.59
C LEU A 427 -19.79 -29.55 13.16
N PRO A 428 -20.30 -29.56 14.40
CA PRO A 428 -20.76 -30.78 15.03
C PRO A 428 -21.83 -31.41 14.15
N ASN A 429 -21.73 -32.72 13.91
CA ASN A 429 -22.70 -33.44 13.06
C ASN A 429 -24.14 -33.41 13.60
N VAL A 430 -24.32 -33.04 14.87
CA VAL A 430 -25.62 -32.88 15.52
C VAL A 430 -25.59 -31.64 16.40
N VAL A 431 -26.53 -30.74 16.16
CA VAL A 431 -26.81 -29.57 17.00
C VAL A 431 -28.20 -29.77 17.62
N ALA A 432 -28.36 -29.42 18.90
CA ALA A 432 -29.66 -29.51 19.60
C ALA A 432 -30.02 -28.17 20.22
N PHE A 433 -31.30 -27.85 20.26
CA PHE A 433 -31.78 -26.50 20.62
C PHE A 433 -31.31 -26.02 22.01
N ASN A 434 -31.29 -26.91 23.01
CA ASN A 434 -30.95 -26.61 24.41
C ASN A 434 -29.57 -27.13 24.84
N LYS A 435 -28.64 -27.40 23.91
CA LYS A 435 -27.28 -27.86 24.24
C LYS A 435 -26.21 -26.88 23.76
N PRO A 436 -25.04 -26.83 24.44
CA PRO A 436 -23.90 -26.04 23.97
C PRO A 436 -23.53 -26.38 22.53
N LEU A 437 -23.28 -25.34 21.73
CA LEU A 437 -23.03 -25.48 20.29
C LEU A 437 -21.70 -26.12 19.94
N GLY A 438 -20.69 -26.04 20.83
CA GLY A 438 -19.40 -26.72 20.66
C GLY A 438 -18.54 -26.25 19.48
N ALA A 439 -18.97 -25.21 18.73
CA ALA A 439 -18.23 -24.63 17.60
C ALA A 439 -18.37 -23.11 17.56
N GLY A 440 -17.36 -22.45 16.97
CA GLY A 440 -17.20 -21.00 16.97
C GLY A 440 -16.39 -20.47 18.15
N GLY A 441 -16.34 -19.14 18.31
CA GLY A 441 -15.64 -18.50 19.43
C GLY A 441 -16.23 -18.87 20.80
N PRO A 442 -15.52 -18.60 21.91
CA PRO A 442 -15.91 -19.04 23.26
C PRO A 442 -17.32 -18.61 23.68
N GLU A 443 -17.76 -17.44 23.24
CA GLU A 443 -19.10 -16.91 23.52
C GLU A 443 -20.23 -17.63 22.76
N LEU A 444 -19.91 -18.29 21.64
CA LEU A 444 -20.88 -19.05 20.85
C LEU A 444 -20.85 -20.53 21.23
N ALA A 445 -19.66 -21.12 21.31
CA ALA A 445 -19.47 -22.55 21.54
C ALA A 445 -20.00 -23.04 22.90
N THR A 446 -20.00 -22.18 23.92
CA THR A 446 -20.45 -22.52 25.28
C THR A 446 -21.95 -22.34 25.52
N ARG A 447 -22.66 -21.73 24.58
CA ARG A 447 -24.09 -21.38 24.72
C ARG A 447 -24.96 -22.26 23.85
N SER A 448 -26.22 -22.41 24.22
CA SER A 448 -27.23 -23.10 23.40
C SER A 448 -27.97 -22.14 22.46
N ILE A 449 -28.70 -22.68 21.48
CA ILE A 449 -29.57 -21.87 20.61
C ILE A 449 -30.60 -21.13 21.48
N SER A 450 -31.19 -21.80 22.48
CA SER A 450 -32.14 -21.17 23.41
C SER A 450 -31.55 -20.01 24.23
N ASP A 451 -30.25 -20.05 24.55
CA ASP A 451 -29.59 -18.94 25.25
C ASP A 451 -29.32 -17.76 24.32
N LEU A 452 -29.01 -18.04 23.06
CA LEU A 452 -28.63 -17.03 22.06
C LEU A 452 -29.82 -16.25 21.52
N ILE A 453 -30.98 -16.89 21.35
CA ILE A 453 -32.21 -16.20 20.94
C ILE A 453 -32.68 -15.14 21.95
N SER A 454 -32.27 -15.30 23.21
CA SER A 454 -32.55 -14.36 24.31
C SER A 454 -31.40 -13.38 24.55
N ALA A 455 -30.32 -13.46 23.78
CA ALA A 455 -29.15 -12.60 23.92
C ALA A 455 -29.30 -11.30 23.10
N SER A 456 -28.45 -10.33 23.41
CA SER A 456 -28.29 -9.11 22.60
C SER A 456 -27.47 -9.42 21.34
N PRO A 457 -27.85 -8.87 20.16
CA PRO A 457 -27.10 -9.08 18.93
C PRO A 457 -25.74 -8.38 18.97
N GLN A 458 -24.75 -8.94 18.26
CA GLN A 458 -23.38 -8.40 18.21
C GLN A 458 -23.23 -7.23 17.22
N PHE A 459 -24.13 -7.12 16.25
CA PHE A 459 -24.16 -6.08 15.21
C PHE A 459 -25.60 -5.78 14.79
N PRO A 460 -25.89 -4.64 14.13
CA PRO A 460 -27.26 -4.24 13.84
C PRO A 460 -27.98 -5.28 12.94
N PRO A 461 -29.24 -5.65 13.25
CA PRO A 461 -30.02 -6.57 12.41
C PRO A 461 -30.35 -6.01 11.02
N ILE A 462 -30.33 -4.69 10.88
CA ILE A 462 -30.56 -3.95 9.63
C ILE A 462 -29.42 -2.94 9.51
N GLU A 463 -28.73 -2.95 8.36
CA GLU A 463 -27.66 -2.00 8.08
C GLU A 463 -28.17 -0.54 8.19
N GLY A 464 -27.41 0.31 8.89
CA GLY A 464 -27.79 1.71 9.15
C GLY A 464 -28.75 1.92 10.32
N LEU A 465 -29.13 0.89 11.07
CA LEU A 465 -29.98 1.05 12.26
C LEU A 465 -29.19 1.73 13.41
N PRO A 466 -29.70 2.83 14.00
CA PRO A 466 -29.02 3.53 15.10
C PRO A 466 -28.76 2.61 16.30
N GLU A 467 -27.60 2.72 16.95
CA GLU A 467 -27.21 1.86 18.09
C GLU A 467 -28.30 1.79 19.17
N ALA A 468 -28.93 2.92 19.51
CA ALA A 468 -29.97 2.98 20.52
C ALA A 468 -31.21 2.10 20.24
N ALA A 469 -31.41 1.67 18.99
CA ALA A 469 -32.54 0.85 18.57
C ALA A 469 -32.31 -0.66 18.74
N TRP A 470 -31.05 -1.12 18.86
CA TRP A 470 -30.72 -2.56 18.90
C TRP A 470 -29.72 -2.95 19.99
N LYS A 471 -28.80 -2.05 20.37
CA LYS A 471 -27.80 -2.29 21.41
C LYS A 471 -28.54 -2.48 22.74
N ASP A 472 -28.24 -3.58 23.42
CA ASP A 472 -28.89 -4.04 24.66
C ASP A 472 -30.36 -4.47 24.56
N LYS A 473 -30.90 -4.66 23.33
CA LYS A 473 -32.21 -5.29 23.09
C LYS A 473 -32.02 -6.77 22.78
N THR A 474 -32.94 -7.62 23.24
CA THR A 474 -32.89 -9.05 22.94
C THR A 474 -33.47 -9.34 21.56
N CYS A 475 -32.89 -10.29 20.82
CA CYS A 475 -33.39 -10.67 19.49
C CYS A 475 -34.86 -11.13 19.50
N ALA A 476 -35.34 -11.69 20.61
CA ALA A 476 -36.74 -12.05 20.83
C ALA A 476 -37.71 -10.86 20.65
N SER A 477 -37.28 -9.64 20.97
CA SER A 477 -38.09 -8.42 20.80
C SER A 477 -38.21 -7.95 19.34
N CYS A 478 -37.34 -8.41 18.45
CA CYS A 478 -37.31 -8.00 17.04
C CYS A 478 -38.03 -8.99 16.11
N HIS A 479 -38.03 -10.30 16.44
CA HIS A 479 -38.46 -11.33 15.48
C HIS A 479 -39.33 -12.48 16.04
N GLN A 480 -39.78 -12.43 17.32
CA GLN A 480 -40.55 -13.52 17.93
C GLN A 480 -39.92 -14.90 17.66
N TRP A 481 -38.64 -15.03 18.00
CA TRP A 481 -37.84 -16.25 17.81
C TRP A 481 -38.28 -17.37 18.76
N GLU A 482 -39.47 -17.92 18.53
CA GLU A 482 -39.88 -19.22 19.06
C GLU A 482 -39.18 -20.34 18.28
N GLN A 483 -38.91 -21.48 18.91
CA GLN A 483 -38.19 -22.61 18.31
C GLN A 483 -38.79 -23.02 16.94
N ALA A 484 -40.11 -22.95 16.81
CA ALA A 484 -40.81 -23.26 15.56
C ALA A 484 -40.46 -22.26 14.42
N ASN A 485 -40.44 -20.96 14.70
CA ASN A 485 -40.16 -19.92 13.71
C ASN A 485 -38.69 -19.95 13.28
N LEU A 486 -37.79 -20.17 14.24
CA LEU A 486 -36.36 -20.32 13.96
C LEU A 486 -36.09 -21.57 13.11
N CYS A 487 -36.81 -22.67 13.35
CA CYS A 487 -36.73 -23.87 12.52
C CYS A 487 -37.17 -23.60 11.07
N THR A 488 -38.25 -22.85 10.86
CA THR A 488 -38.71 -22.47 9.51
C THR A 488 -37.66 -21.61 8.80
N GLN A 489 -37.07 -20.64 9.50
CA GLN A 489 -35.97 -19.84 8.95
C GLN A 489 -34.74 -20.70 8.63
N ALA A 490 -34.32 -21.57 9.54
CA ALA A 490 -33.14 -22.41 9.37
C ALA A 490 -33.29 -23.40 8.20
N LYS A 491 -34.52 -23.88 7.91
CA LYS A 491 -34.80 -24.71 6.73
C LYS A 491 -34.53 -23.98 5.41
N THR A 492 -34.73 -22.66 5.34
CA THR A 492 -34.36 -21.88 4.15
C THR A 492 -32.85 -21.89 3.87
N TYR A 493 -32.03 -22.12 4.90
CA TYR A 493 -30.57 -22.23 4.75
C TYR A 493 -30.15 -23.58 4.16
N VAL A 494 -30.98 -24.61 4.34
CA VAL A 494 -30.78 -25.94 3.73
C VAL A 494 -31.16 -25.89 2.24
N ASP A 495 -32.23 -25.18 1.90
CA ASP A 495 -32.79 -25.11 0.54
C ASP A 495 -32.02 -24.15 -0.40
N ASP A 496 -31.42 -23.07 0.12
CA ASP A 496 -30.69 -22.05 -0.66
C ASP A 496 -29.30 -21.78 -0.07
N LYS A 497 -28.39 -22.75 -0.23
CA LYS A 497 -27.09 -22.80 0.44
C LYS A 497 -26.16 -21.63 0.13
N THR A 498 -26.21 -21.07 -1.08
CA THR A 498 -25.30 -20.01 -1.53
C THR A 498 -25.83 -18.61 -1.20
N ARG A 499 -27.14 -18.36 -1.36
CA ARG A 499 -27.74 -17.05 -1.12
C ARG A 499 -28.07 -16.80 0.35
N ALA A 500 -28.36 -17.86 1.11
CA ALA A 500 -28.65 -17.70 2.52
C ALA A 500 -27.38 -17.48 3.33
N LEU A 501 -26.27 -18.17 3.05
CA LEU A 501 -25.03 -18.04 3.85
C LEU A 501 -24.26 -16.73 3.61
N SER A 502 -24.57 -15.98 2.56
CA SER A 502 -23.92 -14.68 2.23
C SER A 502 -24.41 -13.50 3.07
N LYS A 503 -25.55 -13.61 3.75
CA LYS A 503 -26.06 -12.56 4.66
C LYS A 503 -25.59 -12.79 6.09
N ASP A 504 -24.97 -11.77 6.69
CA ASP A 504 -24.52 -11.82 8.07
C ASP A 504 -25.67 -12.10 9.04
N HIS A 505 -25.45 -13.06 9.94
CA HIS A 505 -26.37 -13.36 11.04
C HIS A 505 -25.90 -12.62 12.28
N PRO A 506 -26.74 -11.90 13.08
CA PRO A 506 -26.33 -11.08 14.24
C PRO A 506 -25.46 -11.72 15.35
N PHE A 507 -25.13 -13.02 15.22
CA PHE A 507 -24.22 -13.80 16.07
C PHE A 507 -23.08 -14.46 15.27
N GLY A 508 -22.78 -13.92 14.07
CA GLY A 508 -21.75 -14.40 13.14
C GLY A 508 -22.19 -15.50 12.16
N GLY A 509 -21.41 -15.70 11.10
CA GLY A 509 -21.65 -16.71 10.06
C GLY A 509 -21.62 -18.15 10.57
N VAL A 510 -20.82 -18.45 11.60
CA VAL A 510 -20.72 -19.79 12.21
C VAL A 510 -22.04 -20.20 12.85
N PHE A 511 -22.76 -19.28 13.52
CA PHE A 511 -24.06 -19.58 14.09
C PHE A 511 -25.10 -19.93 13.01
N LYS A 512 -25.02 -19.28 11.85
CA LYS A 512 -25.91 -19.57 10.72
C LYS A 512 -25.70 -20.97 10.15
N GLN A 513 -24.44 -21.41 10.06
CA GLN A 513 -24.09 -22.77 9.67
C GLN A 513 -24.55 -23.80 10.72
N LEU A 514 -24.48 -23.46 12.01
CA LEU A 514 -24.99 -24.32 13.09
C LEU A 514 -26.53 -24.43 13.08
N LEU A 515 -27.24 -23.35 12.73
CA LEU A 515 -28.69 -23.40 12.50
C LEU A 515 -29.05 -24.29 11.31
N GLN A 516 -28.25 -24.26 10.24
CA GLN A 516 -28.43 -25.18 9.11
C GLN A 516 -28.29 -26.64 9.56
N VAL A 517 -27.22 -26.98 10.30
CA VAL A 517 -27.01 -28.35 10.82
C VAL A 517 -28.14 -28.76 11.77
N TRP A 518 -28.62 -27.84 12.61
CA TRP A 518 -29.79 -28.08 13.47
C TRP A 518 -31.06 -28.36 12.66
N ALA A 519 -31.28 -27.64 11.56
CA ALA A 519 -32.42 -27.85 10.67
C ALA A 519 -32.32 -29.17 9.90
N GLU A 520 -31.12 -29.56 9.44
CA GLU A 520 -30.84 -30.86 8.83
C GLU A 520 -31.12 -32.01 9.83
N GLY A 521 -30.87 -31.78 11.12
CA GLY A 521 -31.22 -32.67 12.24
C GLY A 521 -32.70 -32.66 12.64
N GLY A 522 -33.58 -31.96 11.89
CA GLY A 522 -35.01 -31.92 12.15
C GLY A 522 -35.46 -30.93 13.22
N CYS A 523 -34.61 -29.95 13.57
CA CYS A 523 -34.89 -28.90 14.55
C CYS A 523 -35.18 -29.39 15.98
N GLN A 524 -34.52 -30.47 16.40
CA GLN A 524 -34.72 -31.12 17.70
C GLN A 524 -34.06 -30.39 18.89
#